data_AF-A0A238Y597-F1
#
_entry.id   AF-A0A238Y597-F1
#
_cell.length_a   1.000
_cell.length_b   1.000
_cell.length_c   1.000
_cell.angle_alpha   90.00
_cell.angle_beta   90.00
_cell.angle_gamma   90.00
#
_symmetry.space_group_name_H-M   'P 1'
#
loop_
_entity.id
_entity.type
_entity.pdbx_description
1 polymer ?
#
loop_
_entity_poly.entity_id
_entity_poly.type
_entity_poly.pdbx_seq_one_letter_code
_entity_poly.pdbx_strand_id
1 'polypeptide(L)'
;MLDQDTARALLVVADEHDVRVALLGDRHQLAAVGRGGVLDLAVRRVDPAAHMTLDRVHRFTRTDQAGQTVPDREYADLTLAMRDGADPGGVFDALAARGQVRLHADAAALREALAALAAELHRRGEQTAIVVDTREQAAELGAAIRERLVADGRVDDTRVAVTGTGQRIGAGDRIATRRNDRAMGVANRDIWTVTAVSPSGALTVAPADVTPTRAVPPGVTPGVTPSGVGERVLPAGYVTPHVELAYASTAHGVQGDTVTSAHVVLGEHTGAASAYVGMTRGRTANTAHLVAADLAEARQQWMAVFVRDRADLGPGHAAHLAAAEAARYAQPRPLDQVLAELHEAWTVEQRCLDRLTVLHAQHNTLRAVAALQAAREPTAVGALGRAPGPTERLVDVDRGIAAAEHELAGARERIAALVADPALLDRPADRLSGERNAWRAGDADRSQFPTFPRPAAVDPGVPRPESERRGPSLARGGAAPGLGR
;
A
#
# COMPACT_ATOMS: atom_id res chain seq x y z
N MET A 1 -2.26 11.67 6.64
CA MET A 1 -1.59 10.37 6.36
C MET A 1 -1.55 9.60 7.66
N LEU A 2 -1.81 8.30 7.65
CA LEU A 2 -1.98 7.48 8.85
C LEU A 2 -1.01 6.28 8.77
N ASP A 3 -0.07 6.21 9.72
CA ASP A 3 0.82 5.05 9.88
C ASP A 3 0.11 3.91 10.62
N GLN A 4 0.67 2.71 10.59
CA GLN A 4 0.06 1.52 11.19
C GLN A 4 -0.11 1.60 12.71
N ASP A 5 0.82 2.23 13.44
CA ASP A 5 0.74 2.32 14.90
C ASP A 5 -0.38 3.28 15.31
N THR A 6 -0.46 4.44 14.66
CA THR A 6 -1.55 5.40 14.84
C THR A 6 -2.89 4.82 14.39
N ALA A 7 -2.92 4.07 13.27
CA ALA A 7 -4.12 3.38 12.81
C ALA A 7 -4.63 2.37 13.82
N ARG A 8 -3.73 1.56 14.39
CA ARG A 8 -4.07 0.59 15.42
C ARG A 8 -4.66 1.28 16.64
N ALA A 9 -4.04 2.36 17.13
CA ALA A 9 -4.55 3.12 18.26
C ALA A 9 -5.96 3.68 17.97
N LEU A 10 -6.17 4.28 16.80
CA LEU A 10 -7.48 4.79 16.38
C LEU A 10 -8.55 3.70 16.31
N LEU A 11 -8.22 2.55 15.72
CA LEU A 11 -9.17 1.45 15.53
C LEU A 11 -9.52 0.77 16.86
N VAL A 12 -8.58 0.66 17.81
CA VAL A 12 -8.86 0.17 19.17
C VAL A 12 -9.84 1.08 19.88
N VAL A 13 -9.61 2.39 19.86
CA VAL A 13 -10.53 3.36 20.48
C VAL A 13 -11.90 3.31 19.79
N ALA A 14 -11.94 3.19 18.47
CA ALA A 14 -13.20 3.07 17.75
C ALA A 14 -13.99 1.80 18.12
N ASP A 15 -13.30 0.67 18.28
CA ASP A 15 -13.90 -0.60 18.71
C ASP A 15 -14.42 -0.53 20.16
N GLU A 16 -13.62 0.02 21.08
CA GLU A 16 -13.98 0.20 22.49
C GLU A 16 -15.21 1.11 22.67
N HIS A 17 -15.45 2.04 21.74
CA HIS A 17 -16.55 3.01 21.79
C HIS A 17 -17.68 2.73 20.79
N ASP A 18 -17.66 1.59 20.09
CA ASP A 18 -18.65 1.22 19.05
C ASP A 18 -18.85 2.31 17.98
N VAL A 19 -17.75 2.95 17.56
CA VAL A 19 -17.73 4.00 16.55
C VAL A 19 -17.37 3.44 15.19
N ARG A 20 -18.16 3.77 14.18
CA ARG A 20 -17.87 3.40 12.79
C ARG A 20 -16.79 4.30 12.20
N VAL A 21 -15.77 3.70 11.61
CA VAL A 21 -14.66 4.40 10.94
C VAL A 21 -14.77 4.22 9.43
N ALA A 22 -14.78 5.34 8.71
CA ALA A 22 -14.63 5.35 7.25
C ALA A 22 -13.22 5.83 6.90
N LEU A 23 -12.43 4.97 6.25
CA LEU A 23 -11.09 5.32 5.78
C LEU A 23 -11.16 5.84 4.35
N LEU A 24 -10.66 7.04 4.12
CA LEU A 24 -10.61 7.69 2.82
C LEU A 24 -9.18 8.12 2.51
N GLY A 25 -8.71 7.82 1.30
CA GLY A 25 -7.44 8.34 0.80
C GLY A 25 -7.03 7.73 -0.53
N ASP A 26 -5.86 8.14 -1.00
CA ASP A 26 -5.28 7.67 -2.25
C ASP A 26 -4.08 6.77 -1.97
N ARG A 27 -4.21 5.48 -2.30
CA ARG A 27 -3.17 4.46 -2.08
C ARG A 27 -1.90 4.65 -2.93
N HIS A 28 -1.95 5.50 -3.96
CA HIS A 28 -0.82 5.76 -4.85
C HIS A 28 -0.08 7.07 -4.50
N GLN A 29 -0.57 7.82 -3.51
CA GLN A 29 0.17 8.95 -2.95
C GLN A 29 1.22 8.46 -1.95
N LEU A 30 2.05 9.39 -1.47
CA LEU A 30 3.12 9.11 -0.52
C LEU A 30 2.60 8.38 0.72
N ALA A 31 3.34 7.35 1.10
CA ALA A 31 3.09 6.57 2.31
C ALA A 31 3.25 7.43 3.57
N ALA A 32 2.57 7.05 4.65
CA ALA A 32 2.71 7.72 5.93
C ALA A 32 4.17 7.77 6.39
N VAL A 33 4.55 8.84 7.10
CA VAL A 33 5.84 8.87 7.81
C VAL A 33 5.79 7.79 8.88
N GLY A 34 6.60 6.73 8.73
CA GLY A 34 6.53 5.51 9.53
C GLY A 34 6.14 4.30 8.68
N ARG A 35 5.50 3.28 9.27
CA ARG A 35 5.01 2.11 8.52
C ARG A 35 3.68 2.46 7.84
N GLY A 36 3.71 2.56 6.50
CA GLY A 36 2.55 2.88 5.66
C GLY A 36 1.62 1.70 5.38
N GLY A 37 0.80 1.82 4.32
CA GLY A 37 -0.02 0.72 3.80
C GLY A 37 -1.36 0.46 4.51
N VAL A 38 -1.78 1.33 5.44
CA VAL A 38 -3.03 1.13 6.21
C VAL A 38 -4.26 1.01 5.33
N LEU A 39 -4.41 1.85 4.31
CA LEU A 39 -5.54 1.78 3.37
C LEU A 39 -5.54 0.48 2.59
N ASP A 40 -4.38 0.02 2.16
CA ASP A 40 -4.23 -1.21 1.41
C ASP A 40 -4.52 -2.47 2.26
N LEU A 41 -4.11 -2.46 3.53
CA LEU A 41 -4.52 -3.47 4.53
C LEU A 41 -6.03 -3.45 4.78
N ALA A 42 -6.63 -2.27 4.87
CA ALA A 42 -8.07 -2.14 5.06
C ALA A 42 -8.85 -2.71 3.89
N VAL A 43 -8.47 -2.38 2.64
CA VAL A 43 -9.09 -2.91 1.42
C VAL A 43 -9.10 -4.44 1.38
N ARG A 44 -8.02 -5.09 1.83
CA ARG A 44 -7.96 -6.57 1.92
C ARG A 44 -8.89 -7.18 2.95
N ARG A 45 -9.29 -6.42 3.98
CA ARG A 45 -9.96 -6.96 5.17
C ARG A 45 -11.43 -6.60 5.28
N VAL A 46 -11.84 -5.49 4.66
CA VAL A 46 -13.25 -5.06 4.61
C VAL A 46 -14.05 -5.94 3.66
N ASP A 47 -15.36 -6.01 3.91
CA ASP A 47 -16.30 -6.61 2.96
C ASP A 47 -16.20 -5.89 1.60
N PRO A 48 -16.18 -6.62 0.46
CA PRO A 48 -16.12 -6.00 -0.86
C PRO A 48 -17.22 -4.95 -1.12
N ALA A 49 -18.42 -5.11 -0.53
CA ALA A 49 -19.51 -4.15 -0.63
C ALA A 49 -19.31 -2.89 0.23
N ALA A 50 -18.40 -2.94 1.21
CA ALA A 50 -18.01 -1.79 2.04
C ALA A 50 -16.80 -1.01 1.46
N HIS A 51 -16.24 -1.49 0.35
CA HIS A 51 -15.14 -0.85 -0.37
C HIS A 51 -15.65 -0.15 -1.64
N MET A 52 -15.27 1.11 -1.83
CA MET A 52 -15.62 1.90 -3.01
C MET A 52 -14.38 2.61 -3.57
N THR A 53 -14.12 2.40 -4.87
CA THR A 53 -13.09 3.14 -5.60
C THR A 53 -13.72 4.29 -6.37
N LEU A 54 -13.24 5.51 -6.15
CA LEU A 54 -13.58 6.67 -6.96
C LEU A 54 -12.61 6.76 -8.15
N ASP A 55 -13.15 6.75 -9.37
CA ASP A 55 -12.39 6.67 -10.63
C ASP A 55 -12.31 8.01 -11.39
N ARG A 56 -13.21 8.94 -11.11
CA ARG A 56 -13.29 10.22 -11.83
C ARG A 56 -12.58 11.35 -11.09
N VAL A 57 -11.69 12.04 -11.80
CA VAL A 57 -11.00 13.25 -11.30
C VAL A 57 -11.75 14.50 -11.74
N HIS A 58 -12.12 15.34 -10.78
CA HIS A 58 -12.93 16.55 -11.02
C HIS A 58 -12.15 17.86 -10.84
N ARG A 59 -10.93 17.80 -10.30
CA ARG A 59 -10.24 18.99 -9.80
C ARG A 59 -9.58 19.84 -10.87
N PHE A 60 -9.21 19.26 -12.02
CA PHE A 60 -8.42 19.96 -13.02
C PHE A 60 -9.29 20.78 -13.95
N THR A 61 -8.87 22.01 -14.20
CA THR A 61 -9.60 22.98 -15.02
C THR A 61 -8.65 23.71 -15.95
N ARG A 62 -9.09 24.05 -17.15
CA ARG A 62 -8.36 24.88 -18.11
C ARG A 62 -9.24 26.00 -18.64
N THR A 63 -8.61 27.03 -19.17
CA THR A 63 -9.32 28.09 -19.89
C THR A 63 -9.52 27.65 -21.34
N ASP A 64 -10.75 27.72 -21.85
CA ASP A 64 -11.04 27.44 -23.26
C ASP A 64 -10.75 28.65 -24.17
N GLN A 65 -11.01 28.49 -25.47
CA GLN A 65 -10.80 29.56 -26.46
C GLN A 65 -11.70 30.78 -26.23
N ALA A 66 -12.81 30.62 -25.51
CA ALA A 66 -13.76 31.68 -25.16
C ALA A 66 -13.45 32.31 -23.79
N GLY A 67 -12.33 31.93 -23.15
CA GLY A 67 -11.94 32.45 -21.84
C GLY A 67 -12.70 31.82 -20.66
N GLN A 68 -13.49 30.77 -20.88
CA GLN A 68 -14.27 30.11 -19.83
C GLN A 68 -13.46 29.02 -19.14
N THR A 69 -13.67 28.85 -17.84
CA THR A 69 -13.07 27.75 -17.08
C THR A 69 -13.85 26.47 -17.33
N VAL A 70 -13.20 25.48 -17.95
CA VAL A 70 -13.78 24.17 -18.29
C VAL A 70 -12.97 23.04 -17.63
N PRO A 71 -13.56 21.86 -17.37
CA PRO A 71 -12.82 20.71 -16.86
C PRO A 71 -11.72 20.26 -17.84
N ASP A 72 -10.50 20.05 -17.33
CA ASP A 72 -9.38 19.54 -18.10
C ASP A 72 -9.33 18.00 -18.01
N ARG A 73 -10.17 17.35 -18.82
CA ARG A 73 -10.28 15.88 -18.85
C ARG A 73 -9.00 15.21 -19.37
N GLU A 74 -8.35 15.82 -20.35
CA GLU A 74 -7.09 15.31 -20.90
C GLU A 74 -6.00 15.27 -19.81
N TYR A 75 -5.86 16.35 -19.03
CA TYR A 75 -4.91 16.36 -17.93
C TYR A 75 -5.31 15.38 -16.83
N ALA A 76 -6.60 15.26 -16.52
CA ALA A 76 -7.10 14.27 -15.56
C ALA A 76 -6.70 12.83 -15.96
N ASP A 77 -6.88 12.46 -17.23
CA ASP A 77 -6.51 11.14 -17.74
C ASP A 77 -4.99 10.91 -17.68
N LEU A 78 -4.19 11.93 -18.00
CA LEU A 78 -2.73 11.88 -17.81
C LEU A 78 -2.35 11.65 -16.34
N THR A 79 -3.07 12.24 -15.39
CA THR A 79 -2.80 12.00 -13.96
C THR A 79 -3.14 10.58 -13.53
N LEU A 80 -4.18 9.96 -14.11
CA LEU A 80 -4.49 8.56 -13.87
C LEU A 80 -3.43 7.64 -14.50
N ALA A 81 -2.93 7.97 -15.69
CA ALA A 81 -1.84 7.25 -16.32
C ALA A 81 -0.52 7.38 -15.54
N MET A 82 -0.21 8.56 -14.99
CA MET A 82 0.92 8.74 -14.05
C MET A 82 0.76 7.88 -12.80
N ARG A 83 -0.47 7.79 -12.27
CA ARG A 83 -0.78 7.02 -11.05
C ARG A 83 -0.61 5.52 -11.27
N ASP A 84 -0.97 5.02 -12.44
CA ASP A 84 -0.86 3.61 -12.82
C ASP A 84 0.59 3.24 -13.21
N GLY A 85 1.28 4.13 -13.92
CA GLY A 85 2.69 3.96 -14.28
C GLY A 85 2.94 2.91 -15.37
N ALA A 86 1.92 2.50 -16.13
CA ALA A 86 2.06 1.52 -17.23
C ALA A 86 2.79 2.08 -18.45
N ASP A 87 2.53 3.34 -18.84
CA ASP A 87 3.18 4.01 -19.97
C ASP A 87 3.75 5.39 -19.58
N PRO A 88 4.85 5.43 -18.80
CA PRO A 88 5.47 6.70 -18.44
C PRO A 88 6.01 7.47 -19.65
N GLY A 89 6.38 6.77 -20.73
CA GLY A 89 6.87 7.39 -21.96
C GLY A 89 5.80 8.18 -22.69
N GLY A 90 4.64 7.57 -22.95
CA GLY A 90 3.51 8.24 -23.60
C GLY A 90 2.96 9.40 -22.76
N VAL A 91 2.97 9.28 -21.43
CA VAL A 91 2.64 10.39 -20.54
C VAL A 91 3.60 11.56 -20.70
N PHE A 92 4.92 11.30 -20.74
CA PHE A 92 5.91 12.36 -20.97
C PHE A 92 5.67 13.06 -22.31
N ASP A 93 5.47 12.28 -23.37
CA ASP A 93 5.27 12.81 -24.73
C ASP A 93 4.03 13.71 -24.78
N ALA A 94 2.93 13.32 -24.10
CA ALA A 94 1.73 14.13 -23.98
C ALA A 94 1.94 15.40 -23.14
N LEU A 95 2.67 15.34 -22.02
CA LEU A 95 3.00 16.51 -21.20
C LEU A 95 3.89 17.50 -21.97
N ALA A 96 4.87 16.99 -22.72
CA ALA A 96 5.75 17.80 -23.55
C ALA A 96 4.98 18.51 -24.67
N ALA A 97 4.07 17.81 -25.35
CA ALA A 97 3.19 18.40 -26.37
C ALA A 97 2.29 19.51 -25.82
N ARG A 98 1.93 19.44 -24.53
CA ARG A 98 1.15 20.46 -23.81
C ARG A 98 1.98 21.62 -23.26
N GLY A 99 3.30 21.60 -23.45
CA GLY A 99 4.21 22.61 -22.89
C GLY A 99 4.36 22.54 -21.36
N GLN A 100 4.04 21.38 -20.77
CA GLN A 100 4.09 21.12 -19.32
C GLN A 100 5.43 20.51 -18.87
N VAL A 101 6.41 20.47 -19.78
CA VAL A 101 7.79 20.07 -19.51
C VAL A 101 8.71 21.26 -19.81
N ARG A 102 9.57 21.61 -18.87
CA ARG A 102 10.55 22.70 -18.99
C ARG A 102 11.94 22.15 -18.74
N LEU A 103 12.82 22.31 -19.74
CA LEU A 103 14.21 21.90 -19.66
C LEU A 103 15.08 23.07 -19.21
N HIS A 104 16.11 22.75 -18.43
CA HIS A 104 17.11 23.69 -17.96
C HIS A 104 18.49 23.13 -18.26
N ALA A 105 19.44 24.01 -18.61
CA ALA A 105 20.79 23.59 -18.96
C ALA A 105 21.55 23.00 -17.77
N ASP A 106 21.36 23.57 -16.58
CA ASP A 106 21.97 23.11 -15.33
C ASP A 106 21.10 23.51 -14.12
N ALA A 107 21.54 23.10 -12.93
CA ALA A 107 20.85 23.39 -11.67
C ALA A 107 20.84 24.90 -11.30
N ALA A 108 21.79 25.70 -11.77
CA ALA A 108 21.80 27.13 -11.52
C ALA A 108 20.75 27.84 -12.37
N ALA A 109 20.69 27.53 -13.67
CA ALA A 109 19.66 28.01 -14.59
C ALA A 109 18.25 27.62 -14.13
N LEU A 110 18.08 26.39 -13.63
CA LEU A 110 16.81 25.93 -13.06
C LEU A 110 16.38 26.77 -11.86
N ARG A 111 17.30 27.02 -10.91
CA ARG A 111 17.02 27.81 -9.71
C ARG A 111 16.69 29.26 -10.07
N GLU A 112 17.44 29.88 -10.98
CA GLU A 112 17.18 31.24 -11.44
C GLU A 112 15.79 31.35 -12.11
N ALA A 113 15.48 30.43 -13.03
CA ALA A 113 14.20 30.40 -13.72
C ALA A 113 13.01 30.23 -12.76
N LEU A 114 13.13 29.32 -11.79
CA LEU A 114 12.08 29.11 -10.78
C LEU A 114 11.98 30.28 -9.80
N ALA A 115 13.09 30.91 -9.42
CA ALA A 115 13.07 32.09 -8.57
C ALA A 115 12.35 33.27 -9.25
N ALA A 116 12.67 33.53 -10.51
CA ALA A 116 12.00 34.55 -11.32
C ALA A 116 10.50 34.26 -11.49
N LEU A 117 10.14 33.00 -11.77
CA LEU A 117 8.76 32.57 -11.91
C LEU A 117 7.97 32.74 -10.60
N ALA A 118 8.53 32.30 -9.47
CA ALA A 118 7.90 32.41 -8.16
C ALA A 118 7.64 33.88 -7.78
N ALA A 119 8.60 34.77 -8.08
CA ALA A 119 8.44 36.21 -7.83
C ALA A 119 7.31 36.83 -8.66
N GLU A 120 7.17 36.44 -9.94
CA GLU A 120 6.03 36.82 -10.80
C GLU A 120 4.69 36.37 -10.20
N LEU A 121 4.59 35.08 -9.88
CA LEU A 121 3.36 34.48 -9.37
C LEU A 121 2.98 35.10 -8.03
N HIS A 122 3.97 35.38 -7.17
CA HIS A 122 3.79 36.12 -5.94
C HIS A 122 3.26 37.54 -6.20
N ARG A 123 3.79 38.27 -7.20
CA ARG A 123 3.28 39.60 -7.58
C ARG A 123 1.83 39.57 -8.04
N ARG A 124 1.39 38.49 -8.70
CA ARG A 124 -0.01 38.29 -9.13
C ARG A 124 -0.92 37.83 -7.98
N GLY A 125 -0.37 37.50 -6.82
CA GLY A 125 -1.11 36.89 -5.71
C GLY A 125 -1.58 35.47 -6.04
N GLU A 126 -0.95 34.79 -6.99
CA GLU A 126 -1.30 33.43 -7.36
C GLU A 126 -0.69 32.44 -6.35
N GLN A 127 -1.52 31.52 -5.87
CA GLN A 127 -1.06 30.42 -5.03
C GLN A 127 -0.33 29.39 -5.90
N THR A 128 0.95 29.18 -5.59
CA THR A 128 1.81 28.25 -6.32
C THR A 128 2.52 27.31 -5.36
N ALA A 129 2.58 26.04 -5.74
CA ALA A 129 3.42 25.05 -5.06
C ALA A 129 4.66 24.79 -5.90
N ILE A 130 5.84 24.99 -5.31
CA ILE A 130 7.11 24.55 -5.90
C ILE A 130 7.59 23.33 -5.12
N VAL A 131 7.67 22.21 -5.83
CA VAL A 131 7.94 20.88 -5.26
C VAL A 131 9.34 20.44 -5.66
N VAL A 132 10.14 20.06 -4.68
CA VAL A 132 11.52 19.56 -4.86
C VAL A 132 11.70 18.24 -4.08
N ASP A 133 12.82 17.55 -4.27
CA ASP A 133 13.06 16.26 -3.64
C ASP A 133 13.45 16.40 -2.17
N THR A 134 14.39 17.32 -1.88
CA THR A 134 15.03 17.41 -0.56
C THR A 134 14.73 18.72 0.16
N ARG A 135 14.93 18.72 1.48
CA ARG A 135 14.76 19.94 2.29
C ARG A 135 15.85 20.96 1.99
N GLU A 136 17.04 20.48 1.65
CA GLU A 136 18.19 21.29 1.28
C GLU A 136 17.90 22.05 -0.01
N GLN A 137 17.38 21.36 -1.04
CA GLN A 137 16.92 22.00 -2.28
C GLN A 137 15.81 23.01 -2.01
N ALA A 138 14.87 22.71 -1.12
CA ALA A 138 13.78 23.61 -0.77
C ALA A 138 14.30 24.88 -0.09
N ALA A 139 15.30 24.73 0.80
CA ALA A 139 15.94 25.85 1.48
C ALA A 139 16.75 26.72 0.52
N GLU A 140 17.55 26.12 -0.36
CA GLU A 140 18.32 26.84 -1.39
C GLU A 140 17.42 27.61 -2.36
N LEU A 141 16.40 26.93 -2.90
CA LEU A 141 15.46 27.56 -3.82
C LEU A 141 14.62 28.63 -3.11
N GLY A 142 14.21 28.38 -1.86
CA GLY A 142 13.52 29.36 -1.04
C GLY A 142 14.35 30.63 -0.77
N ALA A 143 15.67 30.47 -0.55
CA ALA A 143 16.58 31.60 -0.43
C ALA A 143 16.71 32.39 -1.73
N ALA A 144 16.86 31.72 -2.88
CA ALA A 144 16.93 32.37 -4.19
C ALA A 144 15.63 33.12 -4.54
N ILE A 145 14.46 32.54 -4.23
CA ILE A 145 13.16 33.21 -4.39
C ILE A 145 13.09 34.46 -3.51
N ARG A 146 13.50 34.34 -2.24
CA ARG A 146 13.51 35.47 -1.32
C ARG A 146 14.43 36.59 -1.78
N GLU A 147 15.65 36.29 -2.22
CA GLU A 147 16.59 37.28 -2.75
C GLU A 147 15.96 38.08 -3.90
N ARG A 148 15.23 37.40 -4.80
CA ARG A 148 14.49 38.07 -5.87
C ARG A 148 13.37 38.96 -5.34
N LEU A 149 12.60 38.48 -4.37
CA LEU A 149 11.53 39.27 -3.75
C LEU A 149 12.05 40.50 -2.98
N VAL A 150 13.23 40.40 -2.37
CA VAL A 150 13.92 41.55 -1.74
C VAL A 150 14.34 42.56 -2.81
N ALA A 151 14.96 42.10 -3.90
CA ALA A 151 15.35 42.97 -5.02
C ALA A 151 14.15 43.68 -5.65
N ASP A 152 12.99 43.02 -5.70
CA ASP A 152 11.72 43.57 -6.19
C ASP A 152 10.99 44.44 -5.14
N GLY A 153 11.56 44.62 -3.94
CA GLY A 153 10.98 45.43 -2.85
C GLY A 153 9.72 44.82 -2.23
N ARG A 154 9.47 43.52 -2.42
CA ARG A 154 8.31 42.78 -1.91
C ARG A 154 8.53 42.22 -0.51
N VAL A 155 9.79 41.98 -0.15
CA VAL A 155 10.21 41.53 1.18
C VAL A 155 11.14 42.57 1.78
N ASP A 156 10.88 42.97 3.02
CA ASP A 156 11.75 43.85 3.79
C ASP A 156 12.92 43.08 4.39
N ASP A 157 14.14 43.37 3.94
CA ASP A 157 15.38 42.76 4.49
C ASP A 157 16.12 43.65 5.50
N THR A 158 15.55 44.80 5.89
CA THR A 158 16.17 45.71 6.86
C THR A 158 16.08 45.19 8.29
N ARG A 159 14.94 44.60 8.65
CA ARG A 159 14.71 43.96 9.94
C ARG A 159 14.25 42.52 9.74
N VAL A 160 15.09 41.59 10.17
CA VAL A 160 14.86 40.17 9.96
C VAL A 160 14.91 39.38 11.27
N ALA A 161 14.08 38.33 11.35
CA ALA A 161 14.28 37.24 12.27
C ALA A 161 15.19 36.19 11.62
N VAL A 162 15.98 35.47 12.42
CA VAL A 162 16.88 34.42 11.94
C VAL A 162 16.47 33.08 12.55
N THR A 163 16.26 32.09 11.69
CA THR A 163 15.95 30.72 12.12
C THR A 163 17.20 30.00 12.61
N GLY A 164 17.06 28.87 13.29
CA GLY A 164 18.17 28.03 13.75
C GLY A 164 19.00 27.46 12.60
N THR A 165 18.44 27.42 11.38
CA THR A 165 19.13 27.03 10.15
C THR A 165 19.78 28.22 9.43
N GLY A 166 19.68 29.44 9.99
CA GLY A 166 20.26 30.65 9.42
C GLY A 166 19.40 31.34 8.36
N GLN A 167 18.16 30.91 8.14
CA GLN A 167 17.25 31.59 7.20
C GLN A 167 16.86 32.96 7.75
N ARG A 168 16.95 33.98 6.91
CA ARG A 168 16.50 35.34 7.21
C ARG A 168 15.02 35.45 6.83
N ILE A 169 14.20 35.96 7.74
CA ILE A 169 12.76 36.15 7.56
C ILE A 169 12.42 37.62 7.82
N GLY A 170 11.87 38.28 6.81
CA GLY A 170 11.47 39.69 6.82
C GLY A 170 9.96 39.87 6.70
N ALA A 171 9.49 41.12 6.82
CA ALA A 171 8.09 41.43 6.51
C ALA A 171 7.82 41.20 5.02
N GLY A 172 6.68 40.58 4.69
CA GLY A 172 6.33 40.13 3.34
C GLY A 172 6.69 38.67 3.05
N ASP A 173 7.52 38.02 3.88
CA ASP A 173 7.89 36.62 3.66
C ASP A 173 6.72 35.65 3.87
N ARG A 174 6.69 34.58 3.07
CA ARG A 174 5.84 33.40 3.36
C ARG A 174 6.61 32.40 4.20
N ILE A 175 6.00 31.94 5.29
CA ILE A 175 6.60 31.00 6.24
C ILE A 175 5.68 29.81 6.52
N ALA A 176 6.27 28.70 6.93
CA ALA A 176 5.56 27.54 7.45
C ALA A 176 5.95 27.31 8.91
N THR A 177 4.96 26.99 9.75
CA THR A 177 5.22 26.58 11.13
C THR A 177 5.49 25.07 11.20
N ARG A 178 6.38 24.61 12.09
CA ARG A 178 6.88 23.22 12.13
C ARG A 178 6.49 22.45 13.39
N ARG A 179 5.76 23.09 14.30
CA ARG A 179 5.33 22.51 15.57
C ARG A 179 3.91 22.96 15.88
N ASN A 180 3.10 22.06 16.42
CA ASN A 180 1.80 22.45 16.93
C ASN A 180 1.98 23.24 18.23
N ASP A 181 1.31 24.38 18.36
CA ASP A 181 1.19 25.08 19.64
C ASP A 181 -0.23 25.62 19.80
N ARG A 182 -0.93 25.09 20.81
CA ARG A 182 -2.34 25.43 21.07
C ARG A 182 -2.52 26.82 21.64
N ALA A 183 -1.56 27.31 22.44
CA ALA A 183 -1.66 28.64 23.04
C ALA A 183 -1.48 29.73 21.99
N MET A 184 -0.62 29.49 21.00
CA MET A 184 -0.46 30.35 19.83
C MET A 184 -1.51 30.11 18.74
N GLY A 185 -2.25 29.01 18.82
CA GLY A 185 -3.25 28.65 17.81
C GLY A 185 -2.63 28.41 16.43
N VAL A 186 -1.47 27.74 16.40
CA VAL A 186 -0.75 27.37 15.17
C VAL A 186 -0.63 25.85 15.06
N ALA A 187 -0.86 25.32 13.86
CA ALA A 187 -0.65 23.93 13.54
C ALA A 187 0.58 23.76 12.63
N ASN A 188 1.27 22.64 12.78
CA ASN A 188 2.37 22.23 11.92
C ASN A 188 1.92 22.25 10.45
N ARG A 189 2.71 22.92 9.62
CA ARG A 189 2.53 23.20 8.19
C ARG A 189 1.54 24.31 7.86
N ASP A 190 0.98 25.03 8.85
CA ASP A 190 0.23 26.25 8.54
C ASP A 190 1.14 27.25 7.84
N ILE A 191 0.64 27.81 6.74
CA ILE A 191 1.33 28.79 5.91
C ILE A 191 0.87 30.19 6.29
N TRP A 192 1.82 31.07 6.55
CA TRP A 192 1.60 32.43 7.00
C TRP A 192 2.36 33.44 6.15
N THR A 193 1.83 34.64 6.06
CA THR A 193 2.53 35.82 5.56
C THR A 193 2.97 36.66 6.74
N VAL A 194 4.26 36.99 6.81
CA VAL A 194 4.81 37.86 7.86
C VAL A 194 4.38 39.30 7.60
N THR A 195 3.67 39.90 8.55
CA THR A 195 3.22 41.30 8.49
C THR A 195 4.21 42.25 9.12
N ALA A 196 4.93 41.80 10.16
CA ALA A 196 5.94 42.60 10.85
C ALA A 196 6.99 41.74 11.56
N VAL A 197 8.19 42.31 11.75
CA VAL A 197 9.27 41.73 12.53
C VAL A 197 9.60 42.66 13.71
N SER A 198 9.53 42.13 14.92
CA SER A 198 9.91 42.82 16.16
C SER A 198 11.43 42.92 16.30
N PRO A 199 11.99 43.93 17.01
CA PRO A 199 13.41 43.97 17.39
C PRO A 199 13.89 42.75 18.17
N SER A 200 12.97 42.04 18.83
CA SER A 200 13.27 40.79 19.56
C SER A 200 13.40 39.56 18.67
N GLY A 201 13.07 39.67 17.37
CA GLY A 201 12.96 38.54 16.45
C GLY A 201 11.60 37.82 16.48
N ALA A 202 10.62 38.34 17.24
CA ALA A 202 9.24 37.88 17.15
C ALA A 202 8.60 38.29 15.82
N LEU A 203 7.75 37.42 15.26
CA LEU A 203 7.06 37.64 14.00
C LEU A 203 5.57 37.89 14.26
N THR A 204 5.02 38.92 13.64
CA THR A 204 3.58 39.06 13.49
C THR A 204 3.19 38.49 12.13
N VAL A 205 2.18 37.62 12.10
CA VAL A 205 1.85 36.81 10.93
C VAL A 205 0.35 36.76 10.69
N ALA A 206 -0.04 36.78 9.42
CA ALA A 206 -1.42 36.59 8.97
C ALA A 206 -1.53 35.29 8.16
N PRO A 207 -2.67 34.57 8.20
CA PRO A 207 -2.86 33.38 7.36
C PRO A 207 -2.62 33.72 5.88
N ALA A 208 -1.76 32.95 5.20
CA ALA A 208 -1.46 33.22 3.80
C ALA A 208 -2.66 32.91 2.89
N ASP A 209 -3.47 31.92 3.29
CA ASP A 209 -4.59 31.39 2.51
C ASP A 209 -5.81 31.20 3.43
N VAL A 210 -6.86 32.00 3.25
CA VAL A 210 -8.19 31.70 3.80
C VAL A 210 -8.77 30.56 2.96
N THR A 211 -8.37 29.32 3.26
CA THR A 211 -9.20 28.18 2.87
C THR A 211 -10.54 28.38 3.59
N PRO A 212 -11.71 28.41 2.90
CA PRO A 212 -12.97 28.61 3.57
C PRO A 212 -13.07 27.58 4.68
N THR A 213 -13.26 28.07 5.91
CA THR A 213 -13.50 27.25 7.09
C THR A 213 -14.52 26.19 6.70
N ARG A 214 -14.06 24.94 6.56
CA ARG A 214 -14.95 23.80 6.45
C ARG A 214 -15.80 23.87 7.71
N ALA A 215 -17.06 24.26 7.57
CA ALA A 215 -17.96 24.45 8.70
C ALA A 215 -17.92 23.18 9.53
N VAL A 216 -17.33 23.27 10.72
CA VAL A 216 -17.41 22.19 11.71
C VAL A 216 -18.87 22.13 12.11
N PRO A 217 -19.56 20.99 11.96
CA PRO A 217 -20.93 20.85 12.45
C PRO A 217 -20.96 21.20 13.95
N PRO A 218 -21.96 21.96 14.43
CA PRO A 218 -22.07 22.27 15.85
C PRO A 218 -22.20 20.95 16.64
N GLY A 219 -21.23 20.64 17.50
CA GLY A 219 -21.22 19.43 18.33
C GLY A 219 -19.90 18.64 18.34
N VAL A 220 -18.94 18.94 17.46
CA VAL A 220 -17.59 18.34 17.53
C VAL A 220 -16.66 19.34 18.20
N THR A 221 -16.16 19.04 19.41
CA THR A 221 -15.00 19.73 19.99
C THR A 221 -13.77 19.41 19.12
N PRO A 222 -13.20 20.36 18.36
CA PRO A 222 -12.09 20.06 17.49
C PRO A 222 -10.82 19.96 18.34
N GLY A 223 -10.18 18.78 18.36
CA GLY A 223 -8.93 18.55 19.10
C GLY A 223 -7.74 19.40 18.60
N VAL A 224 -7.86 19.95 17.38
CA VAL A 224 -7.03 21.01 16.78
C VAL A 224 -7.89 21.67 15.69
N THR A 225 -8.37 22.90 15.90
CA THR A 225 -9.03 23.70 14.84
C THR A 225 -8.02 24.15 13.78
N PRO A 226 -8.38 24.22 12.48
CA PRO A 226 -7.60 24.98 11.51
C PRO A 226 -7.46 26.44 11.94
N SER A 227 -6.40 27.09 11.49
CA SER A 227 -6.10 28.50 11.76
C SER A 227 -7.31 29.41 11.57
N GLY A 228 -7.79 30.00 12.67
CA GLY A 228 -8.80 31.06 12.62
C GLY A 228 -8.28 32.29 11.89
N VAL A 229 -9.18 33.15 11.41
CA VAL A 229 -8.95 34.32 10.53
C VAL A 229 -8.16 35.48 11.18
N GLY A 230 -7.43 35.24 12.26
CA GLY A 230 -6.76 36.30 13.03
C GLY A 230 -5.25 36.31 12.82
N GLU A 231 -4.68 37.50 12.94
CA GLU A 231 -3.24 37.69 13.10
C GLU A 231 -2.72 36.91 14.32
N ARG A 232 -1.46 36.48 14.26
CA ARG A 232 -0.77 35.76 15.34
C ARG A 232 0.60 36.40 15.58
N VAL A 233 1.06 36.28 16.82
CA VAL A 233 2.42 36.67 17.21
C VAL A 233 3.20 35.42 17.56
N LEU A 234 4.25 35.14 16.79
CA LEU A 234 5.19 34.05 17.03
C LEU A 234 6.39 34.62 17.79
N PRO A 235 6.64 34.23 19.05
CA PRO A 235 7.78 34.71 19.81
C PRO A 235 9.08 34.17 19.22
N ALA A 236 10.19 34.90 19.40
CA ALA A 236 11.49 34.52 18.85
C ALA A 236 11.92 33.08 19.22
N GLY A 237 11.64 32.65 20.47
CA GLY A 237 11.93 31.30 20.94
C GLY A 237 11.15 30.20 20.20
N TYR A 238 10.05 30.54 19.54
CA TYR A 238 9.33 29.64 18.63
C TYR A 238 9.82 29.79 17.18
N VAL A 239 10.04 31.04 16.73
CA VAL A 239 10.48 31.36 15.37
C VAL A 239 11.80 30.67 15.04
N THR A 240 12.79 30.79 15.92
CA THR A 240 14.13 30.23 15.66
C THR A 240 14.10 28.72 15.39
N PRO A 241 13.50 27.86 16.23
CA PRO A 241 13.52 26.41 16.01
C PRO A 241 12.37 25.86 15.15
N HIS A 242 11.26 26.59 14.96
CA HIS A 242 10.01 26.01 14.46
C HIS A 242 9.37 26.78 13.31
N VAL A 243 10.11 27.67 12.66
CA VAL A 243 9.67 28.38 11.46
C VAL A 243 10.69 28.18 10.34
N GLU A 244 10.19 27.99 9.12
CA GLU A 244 10.98 27.93 7.88
C GLU A 244 10.29 28.74 6.77
N LEU A 245 11.05 29.17 5.75
CA LEU A 245 10.47 29.79 4.55
C LEU A 245 9.59 28.79 3.80
N ALA A 246 8.46 29.26 3.25
CA ALA A 246 7.44 28.44 2.60
C ALA A 246 7.31 28.70 1.09
N TYR A 247 8.42 29.02 0.41
CA TYR A 247 8.42 29.26 -1.04
C TYR A 247 8.53 27.98 -1.87
N ALA A 248 9.21 26.96 -1.33
CA ALA A 248 9.33 25.63 -1.91
C ALA A 248 9.19 24.59 -0.80
N SER A 249 8.73 23.39 -1.16
CA SER A 249 8.57 22.30 -0.21
C SER A 249 8.82 20.94 -0.87
N THR A 250 8.96 19.91 -0.06
CA THR A 250 9.05 18.54 -0.59
C THR A 250 7.66 18.01 -0.95
N ALA A 251 7.59 16.93 -1.74
CA ALA A 251 6.32 16.31 -2.11
C ALA A 251 5.46 15.92 -0.88
N HIS A 252 6.11 15.48 0.22
CA HIS A 252 5.45 15.22 1.51
C HIS A 252 4.88 16.47 2.18
N GLY A 253 5.51 17.63 1.94
CA GLY A 253 5.11 18.91 2.50
C GLY A 253 3.82 19.44 1.89
N VAL A 254 3.66 19.30 0.57
CA VAL A 254 2.49 19.77 -0.20
C VAL A 254 1.33 18.77 -0.25
N GLN A 255 1.46 17.61 0.40
CA GLN A 255 0.42 16.58 0.34
C GLN A 255 -0.84 17.03 1.06
N GLY A 256 -1.94 17.06 0.31
CA GLY A 256 -3.25 17.55 0.77
C GLY A 256 -3.57 18.96 0.29
N ASP A 257 -2.57 19.71 -0.17
CA ASP A 257 -2.76 21.07 -0.66
C ASP A 257 -3.37 21.09 -2.06
N THR A 258 -4.16 22.14 -2.32
CA THR A 258 -4.65 22.49 -3.66
C THR A 258 -4.28 23.93 -3.92
N VAL A 259 -3.47 24.14 -4.95
CA VAL A 259 -3.01 25.47 -5.36
C VAL A 259 -3.48 25.76 -6.78
N THR A 260 -3.28 26.99 -7.26
CA THR A 260 -3.61 27.35 -8.65
C THR A 260 -2.66 26.62 -9.60
N SER A 261 -1.35 26.79 -9.39
CA SER A 261 -0.31 26.19 -10.23
C SER A 261 0.72 25.39 -9.40
N ALA A 262 1.28 24.34 -9.98
CA ALA A 262 2.36 23.58 -9.37
C ALA A 262 3.55 23.43 -10.32
N HIS A 263 4.75 23.56 -9.76
CA HIS A 263 6.02 23.41 -10.46
C HIS A 263 6.83 22.34 -9.73
N VAL A 264 7.13 21.25 -10.42
CA VAL A 264 7.79 20.08 -9.85
C VAL A 264 9.18 19.97 -10.44
N VAL A 265 10.20 20.07 -9.61
CA VAL A 265 11.57 19.76 -10.00
C VAL A 265 11.74 18.25 -9.95
N LEU A 266 12.05 17.64 -11.08
CA LEU A 266 12.37 16.22 -11.14
C LEU A 266 13.89 16.06 -11.19
N GLY A 267 14.40 15.22 -10.31
CA GLY A 267 15.82 14.91 -10.20
C GLY A 267 16.06 13.41 -10.02
N GLU A 268 17.30 13.08 -9.70
CA GLU A 268 17.73 11.69 -9.50
C GLU A 268 17.03 11.00 -8.31
N HIS A 269 16.62 11.78 -7.31
CA HIS A 269 15.98 11.27 -6.09
C HIS A 269 14.45 11.30 -6.15
N THR A 270 13.85 11.76 -7.25
CA THR A 270 12.39 11.74 -7.40
C THR A 270 11.92 10.32 -7.70
N GLY A 271 11.03 9.79 -6.86
CA GLY A 271 10.27 8.57 -7.11
C GLY A 271 8.89 8.83 -7.72
N ALA A 272 8.24 7.77 -8.22
CA ALA A 272 6.95 7.85 -8.91
C ALA A 272 5.86 8.56 -8.09
N ALA A 273 5.75 8.23 -6.79
CA ALA A 273 4.75 8.83 -5.91
C ALA A 273 5.00 10.32 -5.67
N SER A 274 6.27 10.75 -5.55
CA SER A 274 6.63 12.17 -5.40
C SER A 274 6.31 12.97 -6.66
N ALA A 275 6.64 12.44 -7.83
CA ALA A 275 6.30 13.05 -9.11
C ALA A 275 4.78 13.14 -9.30
N TYR A 276 4.05 12.05 -9.03
CA TYR A 276 2.58 12.03 -9.09
C TYR A 276 1.95 13.03 -8.12
N VAL A 277 2.41 13.08 -6.87
CA VAL A 277 1.93 14.06 -5.89
C VAL A 277 2.21 15.48 -6.38
N GLY A 278 3.44 15.80 -6.78
CA GLY A 278 3.78 17.13 -7.28
C GLY A 278 2.92 17.56 -8.47
N MET A 279 2.79 16.69 -9.46
CA MET A 279 2.05 16.93 -10.71
C MET A 279 0.53 16.97 -10.52
N THR A 280 0.03 16.81 -9.29
CA THR A 280 -1.41 16.87 -8.98
C THR A 280 -1.76 17.98 -8.01
N ARG A 281 -0.84 18.87 -7.63
CA ARG A 281 -1.13 19.96 -6.67
C ARG A 281 -1.88 21.14 -7.30
N GLY A 282 -1.54 21.49 -8.53
CA GLY A 282 -2.10 22.62 -9.26
C GLY A 282 -3.45 22.29 -9.90
N ARG A 283 -4.40 23.20 -9.74
CA ARG A 283 -5.75 23.08 -10.32
C ARG A 283 -5.77 23.41 -11.82
N THR A 284 -5.00 24.43 -12.22
CA THR A 284 -5.01 24.97 -13.58
C THR A 284 -3.74 24.67 -14.37
N ALA A 285 -2.61 24.52 -13.67
CA ALA A 285 -1.33 24.24 -14.31
C ALA A 285 -0.46 23.37 -13.42
N ASN A 286 0.21 22.40 -14.02
CA ASN A 286 1.24 21.58 -13.40
C ASN A 286 2.37 21.45 -14.41
N THR A 287 3.61 21.73 -14.01
CA THR A 287 4.77 21.76 -14.91
C THR A 287 5.94 21.00 -14.28
N ALA A 288 6.53 20.08 -15.04
CA ALA A 288 7.75 19.38 -14.67
C ALA A 288 8.98 20.17 -15.15
N HIS A 289 9.94 20.39 -14.27
CA HIS A 289 11.21 21.06 -14.53
C HIS A 289 12.32 20.01 -14.44
N LEU A 290 13.10 19.84 -15.51
CA LEU A 290 14.20 18.87 -15.58
C LEU A 290 15.49 19.57 -16.02
N VAL A 291 16.62 19.13 -15.48
CA VAL A 291 17.93 19.48 -16.02
C VAL A 291 18.31 18.42 -17.04
N ALA A 292 18.28 18.78 -18.33
CA ALA A 292 18.53 17.88 -19.43
C ALA A 292 18.94 18.68 -20.68
N ALA A 293 19.80 18.12 -21.52
CA ALA A 293 20.26 18.73 -22.76
C ALA A 293 19.14 18.80 -23.81
N ASP A 294 18.26 17.79 -23.84
CA ASP A 294 17.16 17.70 -24.78
C ASP A 294 15.95 16.92 -24.23
N LEU A 295 14.88 16.85 -25.04
CA LEU A 295 13.65 16.14 -24.66
C LEU A 295 13.84 14.62 -24.60
N ALA A 296 14.79 14.05 -25.34
CA ALA A 296 15.03 12.61 -25.32
C ALA A 296 15.70 12.20 -24.00
N GLU A 297 16.68 12.97 -23.53
CA GLU A 297 17.27 12.80 -22.21
C GLU A 297 16.23 13.02 -21.10
N ALA A 298 15.45 14.10 -21.18
CA ALA A 298 14.39 14.37 -20.20
C ALA A 298 13.35 13.26 -20.14
N ARG A 299 13.01 12.64 -21.29
CA ARG A 299 12.11 11.49 -21.37
C ARG A 299 12.69 10.27 -20.65
N GLN A 300 13.99 10.00 -20.85
CA GLN A 300 14.67 8.91 -20.15
C GLN A 300 14.68 9.13 -18.63
N GLN A 301 15.00 10.35 -18.19
CA GLN A 301 14.96 10.72 -16.76
C GLN A 301 13.55 10.57 -16.18
N TRP A 302 12.51 11.04 -16.87
CA TRP A 302 11.11 10.85 -16.47
C TRP A 302 10.74 9.37 -16.35
N MET A 303 11.07 8.56 -17.35
CA MET A 303 10.82 7.12 -17.29
C MET A 303 11.51 6.47 -16.10
N ALA A 304 12.76 6.86 -15.81
CA ALA A 304 13.49 6.38 -14.64
C ALA A 304 12.80 6.76 -13.33
N VAL A 305 12.25 7.97 -13.21
CA VAL A 305 11.46 8.42 -12.04
C VAL A 305 10.25 7.51 -11.79
N PHE A 306 9.51 7.13 -12.83
CA PHE A 306 8.32 6.29 -12.70
C PHE A 306 8.60 4.77 -12.60
N VAL A 307 9.86 4.37 -12.79
CA VAL A 307 10.34 3.02 -12.46
C VAL A 307 10.76 2.94 -10.99
N ARG A 308 11.27 4.04 -10.40
CA ARG A 308 11.70 4.11 -9.00
C ARG A 308 10.53 4.19 -8.02
N ASP A 309 10.67 3.51 -6.88
CA ASP A 309 9.83 3.66 -5.69
C ASP A 309 8.33 3.78 -6.01
N ARG A 310 7.80 2.78 -6.72
CA ARG A 310 6.35 2.63 -6.89
C ARG A 310 5.70 2.62 -5.51
N ALA A 311 4.52 3.25 -5.42
CA ALA A 311 3.81 3.41 -4.15
C ALA A 311 3.82 2.11 -3.32
N ASP A 312 4.06 2.22 -2.00
CA ASP A 312 4.06 1.07 -1.10
C ASP A 312 2.63 0.51 -0.97
N LEU A 313 2.30 -0.38 -1.91
CA LEU A 313 1.08 -1.18 -1.94
C LEU A 313 1.21 -2.46 -1.11
N GLY A 314 2.16 -2.47 -0.15
CA GLY A 314 2.38 -3.56 0.79
C GLY A 314 3.20 -4.74 0.24
N PRO A 315 3.55 -5.69 1.13
CA PRO A 315 4.48 -6.77 0.82
C PRO A 315 3.95 -7.77 -0.21
N GLY A 316 2.64 -7.95 -0.33
CA GLY A 316 2.04 -8.82 -1.35
C GLY A 316 2.22 -8.26 -2.77
N HIS A 317 2.04 -6.95 -2.96
CA HIS A 317 2.30 -6.30 -4.23
C HIS A 317 3.80 -6.27 -4.55
N ALA A 318 4.65 -6.01 -3.55
CA ALA A 318 6.10 -6.09 -3.69
C ALA A 318 6.57 -7.50 -4.11
N ALA A 319 5.98 -8.56 -3.55
CA ALA A 319 6.25 -9.94 -3.93
C ALA A 319 5.84 -10.24 -5.39
N HIS A 320 4.69 -9.75 -5.84
CA HIS A 320 4.27 -9.88 -7.24
C HIS A 320 5.19 -9.13 -8.20
N LEU A 321 5.61 -7.90 -7.88
CA LEU A 321 6.56 -7.15 -8.68
C LEU A 321 7.93 -7.84 -8.74
N ALA A 322 8.42 -8.34 -7.60
CA ALA A 322 9.66 -9.10 -7.53
C ALA A 322 9.57 -10.40 -8.34
N ALA A 323 8.45 -11.11 -8.29
CA ALA A 323 8.21 -12.32 -9.08
C ALA A 323 8.16 -12.00 -10.59
N ALA A 324 7.49 -10.92 -10.99
CA ALA A 324 7.43 -10.48 -12.39
C ALA A 324 8.80 -10.03 -12.93
N GLU A 325 9.60 -9.35 -12.11
CA GLU A 325 10.96 -8.94 -12.46
C GLU A 325 11.90 -10.15 -12.53
N ALA A 326 11.84 -11.06 -11.55
CA ALA A 326 12.59 -12.31 -11.56
C ALA A 326 12.26 -13.17 -12.78
N ALA A 327 10.99 -13.19 -13.21
CA ALA A 327 10.56 -13.91 -14.41
C ALA A 327 11.23 -13.39 -15.69
N ARG A 328 11.65 -12.12 -15.76
CA ARG A 328 12.39 -11.58 -16.92
C ARG A 328 13.81 -12.09 -17.03
N TYR A 329 14.40 -12.50 -15.92
CA TYR A 329 15.78 -12.99 -15.83
C TYR A 329 15.85 -14.52 -15.62
N ALA A 330 14.70 -15.19 -15.52
CA ALA A 330 14.65 -16.63 -15.41
C ALA A 330 15.15 -17.27 -16.71
N GLN A 331 16.15 -18.15 -16.60
CA GLN A 331 16.56 -18.95 -17.76
C GLN A 331 15.43 -19.92 -18.15
N PRO A 332 15.20 -20.14 -19.46
CA PRO A 332 14.15 -21.05 -19.90
C PRO A 332 14.39 -22.44 -19.31
N ARG A 333 13.39 -22.97 -18.62
CA ARG A 333 13.46 -24.32 -18.06
C ARG A 333 13.45 -25.34 -19.20
N PRO A 334 14.24 -26.43 -19.12
CA PRO A 334 14.14 -27.52 -20.06
C PRO A 334 12.71 -28.09 -20.08
N LEU A 335 12.15 -28.28 -21.28
CA LEU A 335 10.76 -28.74 -21.47
C LEU A 335 10.50 -30.10 -20.82
N ASP A 336 11.47 -31.00 -20.87
CA ASP A 336 11.43 -32.33 -20.24
C ASP A 336 11.27 -32.23 -18.72
N GLN A 337 11.92 -31.24 -18.09
CA GLN A 337 11.77 -30.99 -16.66
C GLN A 337 10.35 -30.51 -16.32
N VAL A 338 9.81 -29.57 -17.11
CA VAL A 338 8.46 -29.04 -16.89
C VAL A 338 7.40 -30.13 -17.11
N LEU A 339 7.56 -30.97 -18.13
CA LEU A 339 6.68 -32.12 -18.38
C LEU A 339 6.74 -33.17 -17.26
N ALA A 340 7.93 -33.44 -16.70
CA ALA A 340 8.07 -34.35 -15.58
C ALA A 340 7.34 -33.86 -14.32
N GLU A 341 7.46 -32.57 -14.00
CA GLU A 341 6.73 -31.93 -12.89
C GLU A 341 5.22 -31.89 -13.15
N LEU A 342 4.79 -31.72 -14.40
CA LEU A 342 3.40 -31.76 -14.79
C LEU A 342 2.80 -33.17 -14.63
N HIS A 343 3.54 -34.21 -15.01
CA HIS A 343 3.16 -35.61 -14.76
C HIS A 343 3.04 -35.93 -13.27
N GLU A 344 3.97 -35.42 -12.45
CA GLU A 344 3.89 -35.56 -10.99
C GLU A 344 2.62 -34.88 -10.45
N ALA A 345 2.34 -33.64 -10.88
CA ALA A 345 1.18 -32.90 -10.43
C ALA A 345 -0.15 -33.54 -10.88
N TRP A 346 -0.24 -34.08 -12.10
CA TRP A 346 -1.39 -34.86 -12.54
C TRP A 346 -1.59 -36.15 -11.74
N THR A 347 -0.50 -36.82 -11.36
CA THR A 347 -0.56 -38.02 -10.51
C THR A 347 -1.11 -37.69 -9.12
N VAL A 348 -0.72 -36.54 -8.55
CA VAL A 348 -1.29 -36.06 -7.28
C VAL A 348 -2.76 -35.68 -7.43
N GLU A 349 -3.12 -34.95 -8.49
CA GLU A 349 -4.52 -34.58 -8.80
C GLU A 349 -5.41 -35.84 -8.86
N GLN A 350 -5.00 -36.85 -9.65
CA GLN A 350 -5.76 -38.08 -9.84
C GLN A 350 -5.89 -38.87 -8.54
N ARG A 351 -4.81 -39.03 -7.78
CA ARG A 351 -4.85 -39.68 -6.47
C ARG A 351 -5.83 -39.00 -5.51
N CYS A 352 -5.89 -37.67 -5.52
CA CYS A 352 -6.85 -36.93 -4.69
C CYS A 352 -8.29 -37.19 -5.14
N LEU A 353 -8.56 -37.20 -6.45
CA LEU A 353 -9.88 -37.51 -7.00
C LEU A 353 -10.33 -38.94 -6.68
N ASP A 354 -9.43 -39.92 -6.78
CA ASP A 354 -9.72 -41.31 -6.44
C ASP A 354 -10.01 -41.45 -4.93
N ARG A 355 -9.20 -40.80 -4.09
CA ARG A 355 -9.39 -40.75 -2.64
C ARG A 355 -10.74 -40.11 -2.27
N LEU A 356 -11.10 -38.98 -2.90
CA LEU A 356 -12.40 -38.32 -2.69
C LEU A 356 -13.56 -39.22 -3.11
N THR A 357 -13.43 -39.97 -4.19
CA THR A 357 -14.46 -40.93 -4.64
C THR A 357 -14.74 -41.97 -3.56
N VAL A 358 -13.68 -42.55 -2.97
CA VAL A 358 -13.80 -43.53 -1.88
C VAL A 358 -14.39 -42.89 -0.61
N LEU A 359 -13.89 -41.72 -0.21
CA LEU A 359 -14.34 -41.03 1.01
C LEU A 359 -15.81 -40.58 0.91
N HIS A 360 -16.25 -40.08 -0.24
CA HIS A 360 -17.65 -39.71 -0.45
C HIS A 360 -18.58 -40.93 -0.39
N ALA A 361 -18.18 -42.07 -0.96
CA ALA A 361 -18.94 -43.31 -0.86
C ALA A 361 -19.05 -43.78 0.61
N GLN A 362 -17.96 -43.69 1.38
CA GLN A 362 -17.93 -44.02 2.80
C GLN A 362 -18.82 -43.07 3.63
N HIS A 363 -18.71 -41.76 3.40
CA HIS A 363 -19.52 -40.74 4.07
C HIS A 363 -21.02 -40.97 3.82
N ASN A 364 -21.43 -41.22 2.58
CA ASN A 364 -22.83 -41.48 2.23
C ASN A 364 -23.37 -42.74 2.93
N THR A 365 -22.54 -43.80 2.99
CA THR A 365 -22.88 -45.04 3.70
C THR A 365 -23.02 -44.81 5.20
N LEU A 366 -22.07 -44.11 5.82
CA LEU A 366 -22.10 -43.80 7.25
C LEU A 366 -23.27 -42.89 7.63
N ARG A 367 -23.60 -41.90 6.79
CA ARG A 367 -24.77 -41.03 6.97
C ARG A 367 -26.07 -41.84 6.95
N ALA A 368 -26.22 -42.78 6.02
CA ALA A 368 -27.38 -43.67 5.96
C ALA A 368 -27.50 -44.55 7.22
N VAL A 369 -26.37 -45.12 7.69
CA VAL A 369 -26.34 -45.94 8.92
C VAL A 369 -26.66 -45.11 10.16
N ALA A 370 -26.11 -43.90 10.28
CA ALA A 370 -26.38 -43.00 11.39
C ALA A 370 -27.86 -42.60 11.45
N ALA A 371 -28.49 -42.32 10.30
CA ALA A 371 -29.92 -42.02 10.23
C ALA A 371 -30.79 -43.20 10.69
N LEU A 372 -30.45 -44.43 10.27
CA LEU A 372 -31.16 -45.65 10.71
C LEU A 372 -30.99 -45.93 12.21
N GLN A 373 -29.85 -45.58 12.79
CA GLN A 373 -29.61 -45.71 14.23
C GLN A 373 -30.33 -44.64 15.05
N ALA A 374 -30.39 -43.40 14.57
CA ALA A 374 -31.14 -42.32 15.20
C ALA A 374 -32.65 -42.59 15.22
N ALA A 375 -33.17 -43.35 14.25
CA ALA A 375 -34.57 -43.76 14.18
C ALA A 375 -34.93 -44.94 15.13
N ARG A 376 -33.97 -45.57 15.80
CA ARG A 376 -34.21 -46.62 16.81
C ARG A 376 -34.07 -46.01 18.21
N GLU A 377 -35.04 -46.28 19.12
CA GLU A 377 -34.95 -45.83 20.52
C GLU A 377 -33.65 -46.33 21.20
N PRO A 378 -33.00 -45.51 22.05
CA PRO A 378 -31.71 -45.84 22.61
C PRO A 378 -31.84 -46.95 23.66
N THR A 379 -31.45 -48.18 23.29
CA THR A 379 -31.23 -49.25 24.27
C THR A 379 -29.86 -49.03 24.91
N ALA A 380 -29.86 -48.79 26.23
CA ALA A 380 -28.65 -48.63 27.01
C ALA A 380 -27.83 -49.94 26.99
N VAL A 381 -26.68 -49.92 26.33
CA VAL A 381 -25.68 -50.99 26.45
C VAL A 381 -24.39 -50.38 26.99
N GLY A 382 -23.96 -50.91 28.13
CA GLY A 382 -22.88 -50.42 28.97
C GLY A 382 -21.49 -50.46 28.33
N ALA A 383 -20.65 -49.60 28.87
CA ALA A 383 -19.30 -49.30 28.42
C ALA A 383 -18.30 -50.44 28.73
N LEU A 384 -17.83 -51.13 27.70
CA LEU A 384 -16.49 -51.74 27.64
C LEU A 384 -15.99 -51.67 26.19
N GLY A 385 -14.88 -50.94 25.95
CA GLY A 385 -14.12 -50.91 24.69
C GLY A 385 -14.93 -50.57 23.43
N ARG A 386 -15.51 -49.36 23.36
CA ARG A 386 -16.40 -48.99 22.25
C ARG A 386 -15.60 -48.66 20.99
N ALA A 387 -15.78 -49.45 19.92
CA ALA A 387 -15.40 -49.03 18.58
C ALA A 387 -16.15 -47.72 18.24
N PRO A 388 -15.52 -46.76 17.52
CA PRO A 388 -16.14 -45.45 17.29
C PRO A 388 -17.50 -45.61 16.61
N GLY A 389 -18.49 -44.87 17.13
CA GLY A 389 -19.85 -44.86 16.61
C GLY A 389 -19.90 -44.31 15.18
N PRO A 390 -20.97 -44.54 14.40
CA PRO A 390 -21.05 -44.07 13.03
C PRO A 390 -20.96 -42.54 12.91
N THR A 391 -21.42 -41.79 13.92
CA THR A 391 -21.27 -40.33 13.98
C THR A 391 -19.81 -39.90 14.17
N GLU A 392 -19.04 -40.59 15.01
CA GLU A 392 -17.60 -40.31 15.20
C GLU A 392 -16.79 -40.66 13.94
N ARG A 393 -17.12 -41.78 13.28
CA ARG A 393 -16.51 -42.14 11.99
C ARG A 393 -16.87 -41.16 10.87
N LEU A 394 -18.05 -40.54 10.91
CA LEU A 394 -18.46 -39.51 9.95
C LEU A 394 -17.51 -38.31 10.05
N VAL A 395 -17.20 -37.85 11.27
CA VAL A 395 -16.27 -36.73 11.51
C VAL A 395 -14.86 -37.03 11.00
N ASP A 396 -14.39 -38.27 11.14
CA ASP A 396 -13.09 -38.68 10.62
C ASP A 396 -13.06 -38.72 9.08
N VAL A 397 -14.14 -39.19 8.45
CA VAL A 397 -14.28 -39.17 6.98
C VAL A 397 -14.39 -37.73 6.47
N ASP A 398 -15.13 -36.86 7.14
CA ASP A 398 -15.25 -35.43 6.79
C ASP A 398 -13.89 -34.72 6.87
N ARG A 399 -13.08 -35.01 7.91
CA ARG A 399 -11.70 -34.52 8.00
C ARG A 399 -10.84 -35.04 6.85
N GLY A 400 -11.03 -36.31 6.46
CA GLY A 400 -10.37 -36.91 5.31
C GLY A 400 -10.74 -36.24 3.98
N ILE A 401 -12.02 -35.89 3.80
CA ILE A 401 -12.52 -35.16 2.62
C ILE A 401 -11.87 -33.79 2.56
N ALA A 402 -11.95 -33.01 3.64
CA ALA A 402 -11.38 -31.67 3.71
C ALA A 402 -9.85 -31.67 3.41
N ALA A 403 -9.12 -32.66 3.93
CA ALA A 403 -7.69 -32.81 3.63
C ALA A 403 -7.43 -33.13 2.15
N ALA A 404 -8.19 -34.05 1.55
CA ALA A 404 -8.06 -34.41 0.15
C ALA A 404 -8.48 -33.26 -0.80
N GLU A 405 -9.48 -32.45 -0.44
CA GLU A 405 -9.86 -31.24 -1.18
C GLU A 405 -8.76 -30.17 -1.12
N HIS A 406 -8.12 -29.99 0.04
CA HIS A 406 -7.00 -29.06 0.18
C HIS A 406 -5.78 -29.49 -0.65
N GLU A 407 -5.42 -30.78 -0.61
CA GLU A 407 -4.37 -31.35 -1.46
C GLU A 407 -4.70 -31.20 -2.96
N LEU A 408 -5.96 -31.43 -3.35
CA LEU A 408 -6.43 -31.25 -4.73
C LEU A 408 -6.32 -29.79 -5.20
N ALA A 409 -6.66 -28.83 -4.34
CA ALA A 409 -6.52 -27.40 -4.64
C ALA A 409 -5.05 -27.04 -4.91
N GLY A 410 -4.13 -27.48 -4.04
CA GLY A 410 -2.69 -27.27 -4.23
C GLY A 410 -2.14 -27.94 -5.50
N ALA A 411 -2.60 -29.14 -5.84
CA ALA A 411 -2.22 -29.82 -7.08
C ALA A 411 -2.68 -29.03 -8.33
N ARG A 412 -3.90 -28.50 -8.31
CA ARG A 412 -4.45 -27.70 -9.41
C ARG A 412 -3.75 -26.36 -9.58
N GLU A 413 -3.40 -25.69 -8.49
CA GLU A 413 -2.59 -24.47 -8.53
C GLU A 413 -1.22 -24.74 -9.14
N ARG A 414 -0.56 -25.85 -8.76
CA ARG A 414 0.72 -26.26 -9.34
C ARG A 414 0.60 -26.59 -10.83
N ILE A 415 -0.46 -27.29 -11.24
CA ILE A 415 -0.74 -27.56 -12.67
C ILE A 415 -0.92 -26.25 -13.44
N ALA A 416 -1.70 -25.30 -12.90
CA ALA A 416 -1.93 -24.01 -13.54
C ALA A 416 -0.62 -23.21 -13.72
N ALA A 417 0.23 -23.19 -12.68
CA ALA A 417 1.54 -22.55 -12.75
C ALA A 417 2.47 -23.21 -13.80
N LEU A 418 2.48 -24.54 -13.88
CA LEU A 418 3.29 -25.28 -14.85
C LEU A 418 2.78 -25.09 -16.29
N VAL A 419 1.47 -25.07 -16.51
CA VAL A 419 0.90 -24.82 -17.85
C VAL A 419 1.18 -23.39 -18.34
N ALA A 420 1.34 -22.44 -17.42
CA ALA A 420 1.75 -21.07 -17.72
C ALA A 420 3.28 -20.91 -17.88
N ASP A 421 4.06 -22.00 -17.78
CA ASP A 421 5.50 -21.95 -17.98
C ASP A 421 5.82 -21.63 -19.46
N PRO A 422 6.73 -20.68 -19.75
CA PRO A 422 7.13 -20.33 -21.12
C PRO A 422 7.57 -21.53 -21.97
N ALA A 423 8.16 -22.57 -21.36
CA ALA A 423 8.57 -23.78 -22.07
C ALA A 423 7.38 -24.53 -22.72
N LEU A 424 6.17 -24.39 -22.16
CA LEU A 424 4.93 -24.98 -22.65
C LEU A 424 4.07 -24.00 -23.46
N LEU A 425 4.11 -22.69 -23.17
CA LEU A 425 3.34 -21.67 -23.89
C LEU A 425 3.75 -21.52 -25.37
N ASP A 426 5.01 -21.79 -25.70
CA ASP A 426 5.51 -21.78 -27.08
C ASP A 426 5.08 -23.01 -27.91
N ARG A 427 4.23 -23.88 -27.36
CA ARG A 427 3.80 -25.14 -27.99
C ARG A 427 2.30 -25.12 -28.33
N PRO A 428 1.90 -25.82 -29.40
CA PRO A 428 0.50 -25.87 -29.79
C PRO A 428 -0.33 -26.64 -28.75
N ALA A 429 -1.57 -26.19 -28.54
CA ALA A 429 -2.45 -26.66 -27.46
C ALA A 429 -2.86 -28.15 -27.56
N ASP A 430 -2.76 -28.71 -28.77
CA ASP A 430 -2.96 -30.14 -29.05
C ASP A 430 -1.87 -31.02 -28.40
N ARG A 431 -0.64 -30.51 -28.28
CA ARG A 431 0.47 -31.22 -27.65
C ARG A 431 0.23 -31.49 -26.17
N LEU A 432 -0.21 -30.48 -25.40
CA LEU A 432 -0.56 -30.65 -23.98
C LEU A 432 -1.71 -31.65 -23.79
N SER A 433 -2.69 -31.61 -24.69
CA SER A 433 -3.80 -32.56 -24.69
C SER A 433 -3.33 -33.98 -24.98
N GLY A 434 -2.39 -34.13 -25.93
CA GLY A 434 -1.73 -35.40 -26.25
C GLY A 434 -0.92 -35.96 -25.09
N GLU A 435 -0.09 -35.14 -24.44
CA GLU A 435 0.69 -35.54 -23.26
C GLU A 435 -0.21 -35.97 -22.11
N ARG A 436 -1.29 -35.24 -21.85
CA ARG A 436 -2.26 -35.62 -20.80
C ARG A 436 -2.93 -36.96 -21.11
N ASN A 437 -3.23 -37.24 -22.37
CA ASN A 437 -3.82 -38.52 -22.77
C ASN A 437 -2.81 -39.67 -22.66
N ALA A 438 -1.54 -39.44 -23.03
CA ALA A 438 -0.46 -40.42 -22.88
C ALA A 438 -0.18 -40.72 -21.40
N TRP A 439 -0.13 -39.70 -20.55
CA TRP A 439 -0.01 -39.85 -19.10
C TRP A 439 -1.18 -40.65 -18.52
N ARG A 440 -2.43 -40.33 -18.88
CA ARG A 440 -3.63 -41.09 -18.42
C ARG A 440 -3.57 -42.57 -18.82
N ALA A 441 -3.10 -42.87 -20.04
CA ALA A 441 -2.97 -44.24 -20.50
C ALA A 441 -1.92 -45.02 -19.67
N GLY A 442 -0.82 -44.37 -19.26
CA GLY A 442 0.20 -44.98 -18.40
C GLY A 442 -0.19 -45.06 -16.92
N ASP A 443 -1.00 -44.14 -16.42
CA ASP A 443 -1.48 -44.12 -15.03
C ASP A 443 -2.58 -45.18 -14.78
N ALA A 444 -3.43 -45.43 -15.78
CA ALA A 444 -4.41 -46.52 -15.74
C ALA A 444 -3.75 -47.91 -15.58
N ASP A 445 -2.54 -48.08 -16.11
CA ASP A 445 -1.74 -49.31 -15.99
C ASP A 445 -1.06 -49.43 -14.61
N ARG A 446 -0.76 -48.30 -13.96
CA ARG A 446 -0.19 -48.24 -12.59
C ARG A 446 -1.22 -48.40 -11.49
N SER A 447 -2.50 -48.14 -11.79
CA SER A 447 -3.61 -48.19 -10.82
C SER A 447 -4.23 -49.58 -10.64
N GLN A 448 -3.75 -50.59 -11.38
CA GLN A 448 -4.13 -52.00 -11.15
C GLN A 448 -3.25 -52.60 -10.04
N PHE A 449 -3.82 -52.74 -8.83
CA PHE A 449 -3.31 -53.33 -7.56
C PHE A 449 -2.63 -52.36 -6.57
N PRO A 450 -3.03 -52.38 -5.27
CA PRO A 450 -3.16 -53.58 -4.43
C PRO A 450 -4.57 -53.91 -3.94
N THR A 451 -4.96 -55.17 -4.13
CA THR A 451 -5.94 -55.88 -3.32
C THR A 451 -5.45 -55.92 -1.87
N PHE A 452 -6.21 -55.34 -0.94
CA PHE A 452 -5.98 -55.55 0.48
C PHE A 452 -6.13 -57.05 0.81
N PRO A 453 -5.18 -57.69 1.51
CA PRO A 453 -5.39 -59.06 1.97
C PRO A 453 -6.52 -59.07 3.01
N ARG A 454 -7.48 -59.98 2.82
CA ARG A 454 -8.51 -60.29 3.83
C ARG A 454 -7.82 -60.63 5.15
N PRO A 455 -8.28 -60.13 6.31
CA PRO A 455 -7.77 -60.59 7.59
C PRO A 455 -8.07 -62.08 7.74
N ALA A 456 -7.03 -62.87 8.01
CA ALA A 456 -7.15 -64.28 8.33
C ALA A 456 -7.99 -64.45 9.62
N ALA A 457 -8.85 -65.47 9.64
CA ALA A 457 -9.60 -65.84 10.82
C ALA A 457 -8.66 -66.18 11.98
N VAL A 458 -9.03 -65.73 13.18
CA VAL A 458 -8.30 -65.99 14.43
C VAL A 458 -8.43 -67.47 14.78
N ASP A 459 -7.29 -68.14 14.93
CA ASP A 459 -7.15 -69.53 15.40
C ASP A 459 -7.40 -69.58 16.93
N PRO A 460 -8.37 -70.36 17.45
CA PRO A 460 -8.70 -70.43 18.87
C PRO A 460 -7.74 -71.38 19.59
N GLY A 461 -6.48 -70.99 19.77
CA GLY A 461 -5.44 -71.92 20.24
C GLY A 461 -4.40 -71.38 21.22
N VAL A 462 -4.54 -70.17 21.77
CA VAL A 462 -3.52 -69.61 22.69
C VAL A 462 -4.14 -69.21 24.04
N PRO A 463 -3.69 -69.77 25.17
CA PRO A 463 -4.27 -69.47 26.48
C PRO A 463 -3.90 -68.07 26.97
N ARG A 464 -4.88 -67.41 27.59
CA ARG A 464 -4.74 -66.11 28.29
C ARG A 464 -3.92 -66.27 29.57
N PRO A 465 -2.98 -65.36 29.90
CA PRO A 465 -2.45 -65.26 31.25
C PRO A 465 -3.43 -64.52 32.18
N GLU A 466 -3.49 -64.99 33.41
CA GLU A 466 -4.42 -64.63 34.48
C GLU A 466 -4.28 -63.19 35.00
N SER A 467 -5.38 -62.68 35.55
CA SER A 467 -5.51 -61.35 36.14
C SER A 467 -5.53 -61.38 37.68
N GLU A 468 -4.88 -60.35 38.26
CA GLU A 468 -5.05 -59.74 39.58
C GLU A 468 -4.41 -60.36 40.84
N ARG A 469 -3.70 -59.52 41.62
CA ARG A 469 -4.18 -59.00 42.93
C ARG A 469 -3.37 -57.79 43.48
N ARG A 470 -4.11 -56.95 44.20
CA ARG A 470 -3.87 -55.58 44.75
C ARG A 470 -2.86 -55.51 45.92
N GLY A 471 -2.03 -54.44 46.05
CA GLY A 471 -2.18 -53.28 47.00
C GLY A 471 -1.22 -53.37 48.22
N PRO A 472 -0.97 -52.34 49.09
CA PRO A 472 -1.54 -50.98 49.19
C PRO A 472 -0.56 -49.77 49.45
N SER A 473 -1.12 -48.56 49.35
CA SER A 473 -0.83 -47.22 49.93
C SER A 473 0.36 -46.96 50.90
N LEU A 474 1.08 -45.83 50.75
CA LEU A 474 1.11 -44.70 51.70
C LEU A 474 2.19 -43.61 51.42
N ALA A 475 1.78 -42.35 51.65
CA ALA A 475 2.52 -41.21 52.23
C ALA A 475 3.51 -40.33 51.42
N ARG A 476 3.12 -39.03 51.38
CA ARG A 476 3.88 -37.77 51.58
C ARG A 476 5.41 -37.81 51.65
N GLY A 477 6.04 -36.84 50.99
CA GLY A 477 7.30 -36.27 51.48
C GLY A 477 8.02 -35.42 50.43
N GLY A 478 8.28 -34.17 50.76
CA GLY A 478 8.90 -33.19 49.88
C GLY A 478 10.34 -33.49 49.47
N ALA A 479 10.81 -32.63 48.56
CA ALA A 479 12.18 -32.15 48.36
C ALA A 479 12.60 -32.18 46.89
N ALA A 480 12.76 -30.98 46.33
CA ALA A 480 13.68 -30.71 45.23
C ALA A 480 15.11 -31.13 45.65
N PRO A 481 15.97 -31.43 44.67
CA PRO A 481 16.98 -30.46 44.24
C PRO A 481 17.08 -30.43 42.70
N GLY A 482 17.56 -29.39 42.03
CA GLY A 482 18.67 -28.51 42.38
C GLY A 482 19.69 -28.60 41.25
N LEU A 483 19.94 -27.45 40.64
CA LEU A 483 20.84 -27.15 39.53
C LEU A 483 22.21 -27.86 39.56
N GLY A 484 22.70 -28.21 38.38
CA GLY A 484 24.12 -28.42 38.08
C GLY A 484 24.37 -28.06 36.61
N ARG A 485 24.72 -26.79 36.38
CA ARG A 485 25.99 -26.29 35.83
C ARG A 485 26.15 -26.40 34.32
#